data_AF-F6HKW5-F1
#
_entry.id   AF-F6HKW5-F1
#
_cell.length_a   1.000
_cell.length_b   1.000
_cell.length_c   1.000
_cell.angle_alpha   90.00
_cell.angle_beta   90.00
_cell.angle_gamma   90.00
#
_symmetry.space_group_name_H-M   'P 1'
#
loop_
_entity.id
_entity.type
_entity.pdbx_description
1 polymer ?
#
loop_
_entity_poly.entity_id
_entity_poly.type
_entity_poly.pdbx_seq_one_letter_code
_entity_poly.pdbx_strand_id
1 'polypeptide(L)'
;MPLAESFKRASHKVKKSVIGEDLQAHAHGLWGLLPVFCRYPTDTRQSFGSLTKHLISFLKKNSFMHESIAISLQELVNQNRSILRSSEGDCESNTYAIKDSMIQSSSVASYSKKTATKNIGALASCSMELLQALTDLFFGSPPEKRSYLKDAIGCLASISDSSITKRILISSLERLELINGVGEFENVGNSSTTEKDTQRTNM
;
A
#
# COMPACT_ATOMS: atom_id res chain seq x y z
N MET A 1 6.53 12.47 -12.78
CA MET A 1 7.79 13.23 -12.93
C MET A 1 8.08 13.42 -14.42
N PRO A 2 7.88 14.63 -14.98
CA PRO A 2 8.00 14.87 -16.44
C PRO A 2 9.36 14.48 -17.03
N LEU A 3 10.45 14.67 -16.29
CA LEU A 3 11.81 14.32 -16.74
C LEU A 3 12.01 12.81 -16.88
N ALA A 4 11.54 12.01 -15.92
CA ALA A 4 11.64 10.55 -15.99
C ALA A 4 10.87 9.98 -17.19
N GLU A 5 9.70 10.56 -17.51
CA GLU A 5 8.98 10.22 -18.73
C GLU A 5 9.73 10.62 -20.00
N SER A 6 10.39 11.78 -19.99
CA SER A 6 11.21 12.23 -21.13
C SER A 6 12.34 11.24 -21.42
N PHE A 7 13.11 10.84 -20.39
CA PHE A 7 14.16 9.83 -20.54
C PHE A 7 13.61 8.48 -20.98
N LYS A 8 12.48 8.04 -20.42
CA LYS A 8 11.82 6.82 -20.88
C LYS A 8 11.40 6.94 -22.35
N ARG A 9 10.81 8.04 -22.80
CA ARG A 9 10.41 8.20 -24.22
C ARG A 9 11.63 8.29 -25.14
N ALA A 10 12.71 8.92 -24.69
CA ALA A 10 13.95 9.02 -25.43
C ALA A 10 14.63 7.66 -25.59
N SER A 11 14.62 6.80 -24.55
CA SER A 11 15.25 5.47 -24.63
C SER A 11 14.69 4.62 -25.76
N HIS A 12 13.36 4.65 -25.97
CA HIS A 12 12.70 3.90 -27.05
C HIS A 12 12.99 4.45 -28.46
N LYS A 13 13.54 5.67 -28.58
CA LYS A 13 13.86 6.31 -29.86
C LYS A 13 15.32 6.12 -30.28
N VAL A 14 16.18 5.68 -29.37
CA VAL A 14 17.61 5.54 -29.64
C VAL A 14 17.90 4.15 -30.23
N LYS A 15 18.59 4.11 -31.37
CA LYS A 15 18.96 2.85 -32.06
C LYS A 15 20.10 2.09 -31.38
N LYS A 16 20.93 2.77 -30.59
CA LYS A 16 22.09 2.19 -29.89
C LYS A 16 21.67 1.68 -28.51
N SER A 17 21.71 0.36 -28.28
CA SER A 17 21.11 -0.22 -27.06
C SER A 17 21.73 0.31 -25.77
N VAL A 18 23.05 0.52 -25.73
CA VAL A 18 23.75 1.07 -24.55
C VAL A 18 23.18 2.44 -24.10
N ILE A 19 22.89 3.34 -25.04
CA ILE A 19 22.34 4.66 -24.70
C ILE A 19 20.87 4.54 -24.29
N GLY A 20 20.12 3.62 -24.91
CA GLY A 20 18.75 3.32 -24.51
C GLY A 20 18.65 2.78 -23.08
N GLU A 21 19.53 1.83 -22.75
CA GLU A 21 19.63 1.23 -21.41
C GLU A 21 20.03 2.27 -20.35
N ASP A 22 20.99 3.15 -20.66
CA ASP A 22 21.43 4.23 -19.76
C ASP A 22 20.30 5.24 -19.48
N LEU A 23 19.56 5.65 -20.52
CA LEU A 23 18.38 6.51 -20.36
C LEU A 23 17.27 5.83 -19.53
N GLN A 24 17.09 4.52 -19.68
CA GLN A 24 16.14 3.77 -18.86
C GLN A 24 16.59 3.68 -17.41
N ALA A 25 17.89 3.48 -17.16
CA ALA A 25 18.47 3.50 -15.82
C ALA A 25 18.30 4.89 -15.15
N HIS A 26 18.52 5.98 -15.89
CA HIS A 26 18.25 7.33 -15.39
C HIS A 26 16.77 7.58 -15.11
N ALA A 27 15.87 7.13 -16.00
CA ALA A 27 14.44 7.21 -15.74
C ALA A 27 14.06 6.46 -14.45
N HIS A 28 14.64 5.28 -14.22
CA HIS A 28 14.46 4.49 -13.01
C HIS A 28 14.99 5.22 -11.78
N GLY A 29 16.22 5.74 -11.84
CA GLY A 29 16.83 6.50 -10.75
C GLY A 29 16.01 7.72 -10.35
N LEU A 30 15.46 8.45 -11.32
CA LEU A 30 14.56 9.57 -11.05
C LEU A 30 13.29 9.13 -10.32
N TRP A 31 12.67 8.01 -10.69
CA TRP A 31 11.52 7.48 -9.96
C TRP A 31 11.87 7.01 -8.54
N GLY A 32 13.10 6.53 -8.34
CA GLY A 32 13.65 6.22 -7.02
C GLY A 32 13.71 7.43 -6.07
N LEU A 33 13.62 8.67 -6.59
CA LEU A 33 13.57 9.89 -5.77
C LEU A 33 12.14 10.22 -5.30
N LEU A 34 11.11 9.60 -5.85
CA LEU A 34 9.72 9.91 -5.49
C LEU A 34 9.45 9.86 -3.97
N PRO A 35 9.95 8.85 -3.22
CA PRO A 35 9.74 8.82 -1.77
C PRO A 35 10.34 10.03 -1.05
N VAL A 36 11.45 10.57 -1.54
CA VAL A 36 12.10 11.74 -0.96
C VAL A 36 11.23 12.99 -1.13
N PHE A 37 10.58 13.14 -2.29
CA PHE A 37 9.62 14.24 -2.52
C PHE A 37 8.34 14.12 -1.69
N CYS A 38 8.05 12.93 -1.17
CA CYS A 38 6.94 12.70 -0.25
C CYS A 38 7.27 13.09 1.20
N ARG A 39 8.50 13.51 1.49
CA ARG A 39 8.88 14.05 2.80
C ARG A 39 8.47 15.51 2.93
N TYR A 40 7.76 15.84 4.01
CA TYR A 40 7.24 17.16 4.38
C TYR A 40 6.46 17.89 3.27
N PRO A 41 5.46 17.24 2.64
CA PRO A 41 4.81 17.79 1.45
C PRO A 41 3.79 18.88 1.81
N THR A 42 4.01 20.10 1.32
CA THR A 42 3.13 21.25 1.64
C THR A 42 1.94 21.39 0.69
N ASP A 43 1.95 20.67 -0.44
CA ASP A 43 0.99 20.82 -1.54
C ASP A 43 0.03 19.63 -1.72
N THR A 44 0.21 18.53 -0.97
CA THR A 44 -0.60 17.29 -1.10
C THR A 44 -2.09 17.58 -1.12
N ARG A 45 -2.60 18.41 -0.20
CA ARG A 45 -4.03 18.77 -0.16
C ARG A 45 -4.60 19.27 -1.50
N GLN A 46 -3.80 19.99 -2.29
CA GLN A 46 -4.27 20.67 -3.49
C GLN A 46 -4.26 19.75 -4.72
N SER A 47 -3.31 18.83 -4.79
CA SER A 47 -2.97 18.11 -6.02
C SER A 47 -3.09 16.59 -5.91
N PHE A 48 -3.33 16.02 -4.73
CA PHE A 48 -3.25 14.57 -4.51
C PHE A 48 -4.27 13.77 -5.32
N GLY A 49 -5.47 14.29 -5.56
CA GLY A 49 -6.46 13.61 -6.42
C GLY A 49 -5.96 13.43 -7.86
N SER A 50 -5.34 14.47 -8.43
CA SER A 50 -4.70 14.38 -9.75
C SER A 50 -3.50 13.45 -9.73
N LEU A 51 -2.66 13.52 -8.69
CA LEU A 51 -1.52 12.62 -8.52
C LEU A 51 -1.97 11.15 -8.44
N THR A 52 -3.04 10.86 -7.69
CA THR A 52 -3.60 9.51 -7.52
C THR A 52 -3.92 8.85 -8.86
N LYS A 53 -4.59 9.57 -9.77
CA LYS A 53 -4.90 9.07 -11.12
C LYS A 53 -3.64 8.67 -11.88
N HIS A 54 -2.58 9.46 -11.76
CA HIS A 54 -1.29 9.17 -12.39
C HIS A 54 -0.62 7.96 -11.72
N LEU A 55 -0.57 7.91 -10.38
CA LEU A 55 0.00 6.79 -9.64
C LEU A 55 -0.68 5.47 -10.00
N ILE A 56 -2.01 5.43 -10.04
CA ILE A 56 -2.77 4.22 -10.44
C ILE A 56 -2.45 3.82 -11.89
N SER A 57 -2.37 4.78 -12.81
CA SER A 57 -1.95 4.51 -14.19
C SER A 57 -0.55 3.90 -14.25
N PHE A 58 0.37 4.39 -13.42
CA PHE A 58 1.73 3.85 -13.35
C PHE A 58 1.78 2.45 -12.72
N LEU A 59 1.06 2.21 -11.62
CA LEU A 59 0.92 0.89 -10.99
C LEU A 59 0.35 -0.17 -11.93
N LYS A 60 -0.51 0.21 -12.88
CA LYS A 60 -1.06 -0.72 -13.86
C LYS A 60 -0.10 -1.03 -15.02
N LYS A 61 0.80 -0.12 -15.35
CA LYS A 61 1.58 -0.16 -16.61
C LYS A 61 3.07 -0.40 -16.41
N ASN A 62 3.62 -0.17 -15.23
CA ASN A 62 5.07 -0.06 -15.02
C ASN A 62 5.53 -0.82 -13.77
N SER A 63 5.88 -2.10 -13.97
CA SER A 63 6.31 -2.99 -12.88
C SER A 63 7.51 -2.50 -12.09
N PHE A 64 8.43 -1.79 -12.74
CA PHE A 64 9.62 -1.21 -12.10
C PHE A 64 9.29 -0.04 -11.16
N MET A 65 8.10 0.55 -11.25
CA MET A 65 7.69 1.69 -10.42
C MET A 65 6.94 1.28 -9.16
N HIS A 66 6.56 0.00 -9.04
CA HIS A 66 5.67 -0.46 -7.99
C HIS A 66 6.24 -0.18 -6.60
N GLU A 67 7.52 -0.47 -6.40
CA GLU A 67 8.21 -0.27 -5.13
C GLU A 67 8.32 1.22 -4.78
N SER A 68 8.82 2.06 -5.70
CA SER A 68 8.94 3.49 -5.44
C SER A 68 7.60 4.14 -5.12
N ILE A 69 6.52 3.78 -5.83
CA ILE A 69 5.17 4.29 -5.52
C ILE A 69 4.70 3.81 -4.15
N ALA A 70 4.86 2.53 -3.84
CA ALA A 70 4.43 1.96 -2.57
C ALA A 70 5.15 2.64 -1.38
N ILE A 71 6.48 2.79 -1.46
CA ILE A 71 7.28 3.45 -0.42
C ILE A 71 6.88 4.93 -0.31
N SER A 72 6.63 5.61 -1.43
CA SER A 72 6.18 7.01 -1.42
C SER A 72 4.85 7.19 -0.68
N LEU A 73 3.89 6.28 -0.91
CA LEU A 73 2.61 6.30 -0.21
C LEU A 73 2.77 6.02 1.29
N GLN A 74 3.68 5.11 1.66
CA GLN A 74 4.01 4.86 3.06
C GLN A 74 4.61 6.10 3.73
N GLU A 75 5.57 6.77 3.08
CA GLU A 75 6.20 8.00 3.59
C GLU A 75 5.15 9.10 3.82
N LEU A 76 4.28 9.33 2.83
CA LEU A 76 3.18 10.30 2.94
C LEU A 76 2.31 10.01 4.17
N VAL A 77 1.88 8.77 4.36
CA VAL A 77 1.00 8.42 5.49
C VAL A 77 1.75 8.50 6.81
N ASN A 78 2.90 7.83 6.92
CA ASN A 78 3.63 7.68 8.17
C ASN A 78 4.12 9.01 8.72
N GLN A 79 4.68 9.86 7.86
CA GLN A 79 5.15 11.15 8.30
C GLN A 79 3.99 12.03 8.78
N ASN A 80 2.89 12.10 8.03
CA ASN A 80 1.72 12.85 8.46
C ASN A 80 1.15 12.35 9.79
N ARG A 81 1.04 11.03 9.98
CA ARG A 81 0.58 10.44 11.25
C ARG A 81 1.55 10.71 12.40
N SER A 82 2.86 10.68 12.17
CA SER A 82 3.86 10.94 13.22
C SER A 82 3.67 12.33 13.83
N ILE A 83 3.42 13.34 13.00
CA ILE A 83 3.16 14.73 13.42
C ILE A 83 1.83 14.88 14.17
N LEU A 84 0.82 14.07 13.84
CA LEU A 84 -0.46 14.10 14.55
C LEU A 84 -0.35 13.46 15.93
N ARG A 85 0.39 12.34 16.04
CA ARG A 85 0.61 11.59 17.30
C ARG A 85 1.50 12.35 18.29
N SER A 86 2.51 13.08 17.82
CA SER A 86 3.42 13.85 18.69
C SER A 86 2.73 15.00 19.44
N SER A 87 1.46 15.29 19.14
CA SER A 87 0.64 16.30 19.82
C SER A 87 -0.41 15.69 20.76
N GLU A 88 -0.57 14.36 20.79
CA GLU A 88 -1.57 13.66 21.60
C GLU A 88 -1.01 13.19 22.96
N GLY A 89 0.29 13.32 23.18
CA GLY A 89 0.95 13.02 24.45
C GLY A 89 2.18 13.90 24.64
N ASP A 90 2.03 14.98 25.41
CA ASP A 90 3.16 15.58 26.11
C ASP A 90 3.49 14.66 27.28
N CYS A 91 4.19 13.55 27.01
CA CYS A 91 4.90 12.77 28.01
C CYS A 91 5.98 11.91 27.34
N GLU A 92 7.22 12.32 27.61
CA GLU A 92 8.46 11.53 27.64
C GLU A 92 8.92 10.78 26.37
N SER A 93 9.88 11.44 25.72
CA SER A 93 11.19 10.89 25.33
C SER A 93 11.28 9.36 25.25
N ASN A 94 11.33 8.84 24.01
CA ASN A 94 12.34 7.83 23.74
C ASN A 94 12.99 8.06 22.37
N THR A 95 14.25 8.45 22.51
CA THR A 95 15.27 8.67 21.50
C THR A 95 15.50 7.41 20.69
N TYR A 96 15.12 7.43 19.41
CA TYR A 96 15.80 6.65 18.38
C TYR A 96 16.36 7.64 17.36
N ALA A 97 17.49 8.25 17.72
CA ALA A 97 18.38 8.86 16.74
C ALA A 97 18.94 7.71 15.85
N ILE A 98 19.26 7.91 14.57
CA ILE A 98 20.46 8.63 14.14
C ILE A 98 20.44 8.76 12.60
N LYS A 99 20.92 9.91 12.10
CA LYS A 99 21.30 10.28 10.72
C LYS A 99 20.24 10.90 9.79
N ASP A 100 19.69 12.06 10.17
CA ASP A 100 19.37 13.11 9.17
C ASP A 100 19.28 14.53 9.77
N SER A 101 19.85 14.74 10.96
CA SER A 101 19.48 15.86 11.85
C SER A 101 20.03 17.23 11.46
N MET A 102 20.83 17.36 10.39
CA MET A 102 21.39 18.64 9.99
C MET A 102 20.60 19.35 8.88
N ILE A 103 19.78 18.64 8.12
CA ILE A 103 18.86 19.22 7.11
C ILE A 103 17.41 19.29 7.65
N GLN A 104 17.05 18.45 8.62
CA GLN A 104 15.72 18.43 9.24
C GLN A 104 15.34 19.74 9.97
N SER A 105 16.31 20.52 10.46
CA SER A 105 16.02 21.63 11.38
C SER A 105 15.28 22.82 10.73
N SER A 106 15.37 23.00 9.41
CA SER A 106 14.69 24.11 8.72
C SER A 106 13.34 23.73 8.09
N SER A 107 13.19 22.51 7.54
CA SER A 107 11.90 22.09 6.93
C SER A 107 10.88 21.64 7.97
N VAL A 108 11.31 20.96 9.05
CA VAL A 108 10.44 20.49 10.14
C VAL A 108 9.76 21.66 10.86
N ALA A 109 10.44 22.81 10.99
CA ALA A 109 9.88 24.01 11.63
C ALA A 109 8.64 24.58 10.91
N SER A 110 8.42 24.22 9.64
CA SER A 110 7.29 24.70 8.82
C SER A 110 6.14 23.71 8.68
N TYR A 111 6.36 22.42 8.99
CA TYR A 111 5.37 21.38 8.74
C TYR A 111 4.37 21.26 9.90
N SER A 112 3.30 22.05 9.82
CA SER A 112 2.33 22.16 10.91
C SER A 112 1.39 20.95 11.04
N LYS A 113 0.85 20.75 12.24
CA LYS A 113 -0.28 19.81 12.50
C LYS A 113 -1.45 20.07 11.55
N LYS A 114 -1.75 21.35 11.28
CA LYS A 114 -2.80 21.78 10.33
C LYS A 114 -2.53 21.28 8.91
N THR A 115 -1.26 21.33 8.46
CA THR A 115 -0.84 20.76 7.17
C THR A 115 -1.02 19.24 7.20
N ALA A 116 -0.58 18.60 8.28
CA ALA A 116 -0.67 17.15 8.42
C ALA A 116 -2.13 16.63 8.36
N THR A 117 -3.04 17.26 9.12
CA THR A 117 -4.47 16.93 9.10
C THR A 117 -5.07 17.09 7.71
N LYS A 118 -4.76 18.20 7.02
CA LYS A 118 -5.25 18.45 5.66
C LYS A 118 -4.74 17.43 4.65
N ASN A 119 -3.49 17.01 4.79
CA ASN A 119 -2.88 16.03 3.91
C ASN A 119 -3.49 14.64 4.15
N ILE A 120 -3.67 14.22 5.42
CA ILE A 120 -4.39 12.96 5.73
C ILE A 120 -5.80 12.98 5.16
N GLY A 121 -6.54 14.08 5.29
CA GLY A 121 -7.87 14.20 4.70
C GLY A 121 -7.86 14.01 3.17
N ALA A 122 -6.88 14.59 2.48
CA ALA A 122 -6.73 14.41 1.04
C ALA A 122 -6.33 12.98 0.66
N LEU A 123 -5.40 12.36 1.39
CA LEU A 123 -5.01 10.96 1.20
C LEU A 123 -6.20 10.01 1.41
N ALA A 124 -6.96 10.21 2.49
CA ALA A 124 -8.14 9.43 2.83
C ALA A 124 -9.24 9.55 1.76
N SER A 125 -9.43 10.75 1.19
CA SER A 125 -10.42 10.96 0.12
C SER A 125 -10.12 10.17 -1.16
N CYS A 126 -8.86 9.78 -1.36
CA CYS A 126 -8.40 9.00 -2.52
C CYS A 126 -8.11 7.53 -2.17
N SER A 127 -8.30 7.12 -0.91
CA SER A 127 -7.76 5.86 -0.42
C SER A 127 -8.46 4.64 -0.99
N MET A 128 -9.75 4.73 -1.31
CA MET A 128 -10.50 3.62 -1.92
C MET A 128 -9.88 3.17 -3.25
N GLU A 129 -9.62 4.12 -4.15
CA GLU A 129 -9.05 3.82 -5.47
C GLU A 129 -7.62 3.27 -5.36
N LEU A 130 -6.81 3.86 -4.47
CA LEU A 130 -5.43 3.42 -4.23
C LEU A 130 -5.37 2.04 -3.57
N LEU A 131 -6.21 1.78 -2.56
CA LEU A 131 -6.31 0.49 -1.90
C LEU A 131 -6.72 -0.59 -2.89
N GLN A 132 -7.71 -0.33 -3.72
CA GLN A 132 -8.13 -1.29 -4.75
C GLN A 132 -6.96 -1.60 -5.70
N ALA A 133 -6.31 -0.56 -6.25
CA ALA A 133 -5.19 -0.74 -7.18
C ALA A 133 -4.00 -1.49 -6.57
N LEU A 134 -3.63 -1.17 -5.33
CA LEU A 134 -2.53 -1.85 -4.63
C LEU A 134 -2.89 -3.27 -4.23
N THR A 135 -4.13 -3.51 -3.82
CA THR A 135 -4.60 -4.86 -3.47
C THR A 135 -4.63 -5.73 -4.71
N ASP A 136 -5.19 -5.27 -5.83
CA ASP A 136 -5.14 -6.03 -7.09
C ASP A 136 -3.71 -6.31 -7.52
N LEU A 137 -2.83 -5.33 -7.37
CA LEU A 137 -1.42 -5.51 -7.65
C LEU A 137 -0.75 -6.51 -6.70
N PHE A 138 -1.10 -6.53 -5.41
CA PHE A 138 -0.58 -7.48 -4.42
C PHE A 138 -0.88 -8.92 -4.81
N PHE A 139 -2.13 -9.19 -5.20
CA PHE A 139 -2.54 -10.53 -5.61
C PHE A 139 -1.94 -10.93 -6.96
N GLY A 140 -1.77 -9.98 -7.89
CA GLY A 140 -1.11 -10.21 -9.18
C GLY A 140 0.43 -10.26 -9.12
N SER A 141 1.05 -9.96 -7.97
CA SER A 141 2.51 -9.91 -7.82
C SER A 141 3.09 -11.19 -7.23
N PRO A 142 4.35 -11.54 -7.60
CA PRO A 142 5.06 -12.66 -6.98
C PRO A 142 5.45 -12.33 -5.52
N PRO A 143 5.72 -13.34 -4.67
CA PRO A 143 5.91 -13.17 -3.22
C PRO A 143 6.95 -12.12 -2.81
N GLU A 144 8.03 -11.98 -3.57
CA GLU A 144 9.15 -11.07 -3.28
C GLU A 144 8.72 -9.60 -3.32
N LYS A 145 7.68 -9.30 -4.10
CA LYS A 145 7.12 -7.95 -4.27
C LYS A 145 6.00 -7.64 -3.28
N ARG A 146 5.52 -8.62 -2.53
CA ARG A 146 4.32 -8.48 -1.69
C ARG A 146 4.58 -7.73 -0.38
N SER A 147 5.83 -7.67 0.11
CA SER A 147 6.19 -6.98 1.35
C SER A 147 5.86 -5.48 1.29
N TYR A 148 6.49 -4.76 0.35
CA TYR A 148 6.27 -3.31 0.23
C TYR A 148 4.82 -2.96 -0.17
N LEU A 149 4.12 -3.86 -0.88
CA LEU A 149 2.71 -3.69 -1.21
C LEU A 149 1.83 -3.84 0.03
N LYS A 150 2.07 -4.87 0.84
CA LYS A 150 1.37 -5.08 2.12
C LYS A 150 1.53 -3.86 3.03
N ASP A 151 2.74 -3.34 3.15
CA ASP A 151 3.03 -2.20 4.02
C ASP A 151 2.32 -0.93 3.53
N ALA A 152 2.30 -0.68 2.21
CA ALA A 152 1.55 0.43 1.62
C ALA A 152 0.03 0.29 1.80
N ILE A 153 -0.52 -0.93 1.61
CA ILE A 153 -1.94 -1.22 1.88
C ILE A 153 -2.27 -0.95 3.34
N GLY A 154 -1.44 -1.44 4.27
CA GLY A 154 -1.61 -1.21 5.71
C GLY A 154 -1.60 0.27 6.08
N CYS A 155 -0.68 1.04 5.51
CA CYS A 155 -0.62 2.50 5.71
C CYS A 155 -1.90 3.18 5.24
N LEU A 156 -2.35 2.92 4.02
CA LEU A 156 -3.57 3.53 3.48
C LEU A 156 -4.83 3.09 4.23
N ALA A 157 -4.93 1.82 4.60
CA ALA A 157 -6.04 1.30 5.39
C ALA A 157 -6.14 2.01 6.75
N SER A 158 -4.99 2.37 7.35
CA SER A 158 -4.94 3.06 8.65
C SER A 158 -5.51 4.49 8.66
N ILE A 159 -5.71 5.08 7.48
CA ILE A 159 -6.29 6.42 7.31
C ILE A 159 -7.63 6.39 6.55
N SER A 160 -8.05 5.21 6.13
CA SER A 160 -9.28 5.02 5.35
C SER A 160 -10.49 4.89 6.27
N ASP A 161 -11.65 5.22 5.74
CA ASP A 161 -12.91 4.91 6.42
C ASP A 161 -13.05 3.39 6.62
N SER A 162 -13.61 3.00 7.76
CA SER A 162 -13.74 1.58 8.12
C SER A 162 -14.58 0.79 7.12
N SER A 163 -15.56 1.41 6.47
CA SER A 163 -16.37 0.77 5.43
C SER A 163 -15.55 0.44 4.17
N ILE A 164 -14.56 1.29 3.82
CA ILE A 164 -13.64 1.05 2.70
C ILE A 164 -12.75 -0.13 3.04
N THR A 165 -12.11 -0.13 4.21
CA THR A 165 -11.21 -1.20 4.65
C THR A 165 -11.96 -2.53 4.76
N LYS A 166 -13.18 -2.53 5.30
CA LYS A 166 -14.06 -3.72 5.37
C LYS A 166 -14.37 -4.27 3.97
N ARG A 167 -14.73 -3.39 3.02
CA ARG A 167 -15.01 -3.79 1.63
C ARG A 167 -13.79 -4.46 0.99
N ILE A 168 -12.62 -3.83 1.07
CA ILE A 168 -11.38 -4.38 0.50
C ILE A 168 -11.02 -5.72 1.13
N LEU A 169 -11.19 -5.87 2.44
CA LEU A 169 -10.95 -7.12 3.15
C LEU A 169 -11.89 -8.24 2.67
N ILE A 170 -13.20 -7.99 2.61
CA ILE A 170 -14.19 -8.96 2.14
C ILE A 170 -13.86 -9.40 0.71
N SER A 171 -13.64 -8.45 -0.20
CA SER A 171 -13.27 -8.78 -1.59
C SER A 171 -11.94 -9.55 -1.70
N SER A 172 -11.00 -9.31 -0.78
CA SER A 172 -9.75 -10.07 -0.73
C SER A 172 -9.97 -11.51 -0.26
N LEU A 173 -10.84 -11.73 0.72
CA LEU A 173 -11.19 -13.05 1.23
C LEU A 173 -12.01 -13.85 0.21
N GLU A 174 -12.93 -13.22 -0.52
CA GLU A 174 -13.66 -13.82 -1.65
C GLU A 174 -12.69 -14.29 -2.73
N ARG A 175 -11.68 -13.46 -3.08
CA ARG A 175 -10.64 -13.82 -4.06
C ARG A 175 -9.74 -14.96 -3.60
N LEU A 176 -9.64 -15.19 -2.29
CA LEU A 176 -8.93 -16.33 -1.70
C LEU A 176 -9.84 -17.56 -1.50
N GLU A 177 -11.10 -17.48 -1.91
CA GLU A 177 -12.14 -18.50 -1.70
C GLU A 177 -12.41 -18.83 -0.21
N LEU A 178 -11.91 -18.00 0.71
CA LEU A 178 -12.01 -18.23 2.16
C LEU A 178 -13.41 -17.97 2.73
N ILE A 179 -14.25 -17.21 2.01
CA ILE A 179 -15.64 -16.93 2.43
C ILE A 179 -16.61 -18.00 1.89
N ASN A 180 -16.27 -18.68 0.80
CA ASN A 180 -17.12 -19.71 0.20
C ASN A 180 -17.02 -21.08 0.89
N GLY A 181 -16.00 -21.28 1.75
CA GLY A 181 -15.77 -22.53 2.48
C GLY A 181 -16.55 -22.69 3.81
N VAL A 182 -17.37 -21.70 4.21
CA VAL A 182 -18.18 -21.75 5.44
C VAL A 182 -19.50 -22.52 5.21
N GLY A 183 -19.43 -23.65 4.48
CA GLY A 183 -20.61 -24.43 4.10
C GLY A 183 -20.41 -25.95 4.01
N GLU A 184 -19.19 -26.48 4.12
CA GLU A 184 -18.90 -27.92 3.95
C GLU A 184 -18.24 -28.56 5.18
N PHE A 185 -18.55 -28.09 6.40
CA PHE A 185 -18.12 -28.75 7.64
C PHE A 185 -19.27 -29.16 8.56
N GLU A 186 -20.50 -29.24 8.05
CA GLU A 186 -21.59 -29.92 8.74
C GLU A 186 -22.01 -31.17 7.97
N ASN A 187 -21.96 -32.29 8.69
CA ASN A 187 -22.50 -33.60 8.37
C ASN A 187 -21.55 -34.68 7.78
N VAL A 188 -20.38 -34.84 8.39
CA VAL A 188 -19.78 -36.18 8.56
C VAL A 188 -19.93 -36.57 10.02
N GLY A 189 -20.93 -37.41 10.31
CA GLY A 189 -21.04 -38.02 11.64
C GLY A 189 -22.44 -38.26 12.15
N ASN A 190 -23.30 -38.94 11.38
CA ASN A 190 -24.38 -39.73 12.00
C ASN A 190 -24.71 -40.95 11.15
N SER A 191 -23.74 -41.83 10.93
CA SER A 191 -23.99 -43.23 10.58
C SER A 191 -24.23 -44.00 11.88
N SER A 192 -25.44 -43.92 12.41
CA SER A 192 -25.91 -44.85 13.43
C SER A 192 -26.14 -46.21 12.78
N THR A 193 -25.18 -47.11 12.96
CA THR A 193 -25.25 -48.53 12.61
C THR A 193 -26.42 -49.17 13.36
N THR A 194 -27.43 -49.62 12.63
CA THR A 194 -28.51 -50.45 13.16
C THR A 194 -28.09 -51.91 13.11
N GLU A 195 -27.47 -52.41 14.18
CA GLU A 195 -27.33 -53.85 14.40
C GLU A 195 -28.61 -54.36 15.07
N LYS A 196 -29.29 -55.28 14.37
CA LYS A 196 -30.46 -56.00 14.85
C LYS A 196 -29.99 -57.18 15.70
N ASP A 197 -30.20 -57.10 17.00
CA ASP A 197 -30.18 -58.26 17.89
C ASP A 197 -31.39 -59.17 17.58
N THR A 198 -31.13 -60.40 17.16
CA THR A 198 -32.13 -61.49 17.17
C THR A 198 -31.68 -62.53 18.20
N GLN A 199 -32.39 -62.56 19.32
CA GLN A 199 -32.31 -63.60 20.33
C GLN A 199 -32.59 -65.00 19.76
N ARG A 200 -31.74 -65.96 20.09
CA ARG A 200 -32.09 -67.39 20.20
C ARG A 200 -31.30 -68.04 21.35
N THR A 201 -31.87 -67.94 22.55
CA THR A 201 -31.88 -68.95 23.62
C THR A 201 -32.73 -70.15 23.13
N ASN A 202 -32.56 -71.42 23.49
CA ASN A 202 -31.87 -72.17 24.55
C ASN A 202 -31.67 -73.62 24.07
N MET A 203 -30.72 -74.32 24.71
CA MET A 203 -30.68 -75.76 25.06
C MET A 203 -31.33 -76.80 24.13
#